data_AF-A0A917AAL2-F1
#
_entry.id   AF-A0A917AAL2-F1
#
_cell.length_a   1.000
_cell.length_b   1.000
_cell.length_c   1.000
_cell.angle_alpha   90.00
_cell.angle_beta   90.00
_cell.angle_gamma   90.00
#
_symmetry.space_group_name_H-M   'P 1'
#
loop_
_entity.id
_entity.type
_entity.pdbx_description
1 polymer ?
#
loop_
_entity_poly.entity_id
_entity_poly.type
_entity_poly.pdbx_seq_one_letter_code
_entity_poly.pdbx_strand_id
1 'polypeptide(L)'
;MTPELRTQMLIGRLNNYAAIMFTTMFVFVGVAVMIELGGGGYSAPLTMLAIGATAYGVLAGGSALDDMTALRDDMDEATAATNYGKTASARNIPMLKNISAVLVTLIGLAELYAIFV
;
A
#
# COMPACT_ATOMS: atom_id res chain seq x y z
N MET A 1 -8.95 22.87 12.55
CA MET A 1 -9.14 21.43 12.77
C MET A 1 -8.84 21.15 14.24
N THR A 2 -9.68 20.40 14.97
CA THR A 2 -9.37 20.05 16.37
C THR A 2 -8.28 18.96 16.42
N PRO A 3 -7.45 18.91 17.48
CA PRO A 3 -6.41 17.89 17.61
C PRO A 3 -6.94 16.44 17.58
N GLU A 4 -8.14 16.22 18.13
CA GLU A 4 -8.82 14.93 18.10
C GLU A 4 -9.20 14.51 16.67
N LEU A 5 -9.76 15.43 15.87
CA LEU A 5 -10.12 15.15 14.48
C LEU A 5 -8.88 14.82 13.64
N ARG A 6 -7.75 15.50 13.88
CA ARG A 6 -6.47 15.24 13.20
C ARG A 6 -5.95 13.83 13.51
N THR A 7 -6.00 13.44 14.78
CA THR A 7 -5.56 12.12 15.24
C THR A 7 -6.44 11.01 14.66
N GLN A 8 -7.76 11.21 14.63
CA GLN A 8 -8.69 10.28 14.00
C GLN A 8 -8.43 10.13 12.49
N MET A 9 -8.15 11.23 11.79
CA MET A 9 -7.81 11.18 10.36
C MET A 9 -6.49 10.43 10.11
N LEU A 10 -5.46 10.66 10.93
CA LEU A 10 -4.19 9.92 10.83
C LEU A 10 -4.38 8.41 11.02
N ILE A 11 -5.10 7.99 12.05
CA ILE A 11 -5.42 6.58 12.30
C ILE A 11 -6.24 6.00 11.14
N GLY A 12 -7.23 6.75 10.66
CA GLY A 12 -8.06 6.36 9.52
C GLY A 12 -7.23 6.12 8.25
N ARG A 13 -6.26 6.99 7.95
CA ARG A 13 -5.39 6.84 6.77
C ARG A 13 -4.39 5.71 6.92
N LEU A 14 -3.85 5.50 8.12
CA LEU A 14 -2.99 4.34 8.41
C LEU A 14 -3.74 3.03 8.23
N ASN A 15 -4.95 2.93 8.78
CA ASN A 15 -5.80 1.75 8.63
C ASN A 15 -6.19 1.52 7.17
N ASN A 16 -6.48 2.59 6.42
CA ASN A 16 -6.75 2.50 4.99
C ASN A 16 -5.54 1.96 4.21
N TYR A 17 -4.34 2.49 4.48
CA TYR A 17 -3.12 1.98 3.87
C TYR A 17 -2.90 0.49 4.19
N ALA A 18 -3.04 0.09 5.45
CA ALA A 18 -2.91 -1.31 5.86
C ALA A 18 -3.94 -2.21 5.16
N ALA A 19 -5.20 -1.77 5.08
CA ALA A 19 -6.26 -2.50 4.39
C ALA A 19 -5.94 -2.68 2.90
N ILE A 20 -5.51 -1.63 2.20
CA ILE A 20 -5.10 -1.69 0.79
C ILE A 20 -3.97 -2.70 0.59
N MET A 21 -2.95 -2.66 1.44
CA MET A 21 -1.81 -3.58 1.33
C MET A 21 -2.21 -5.02 1.61
N PHE A 22 -3.05 -5.28 2.61
CA PHE A 22 -3.57 -6.62 2.88
C PHE A 22 -4.44 -7.14 1.74
N THR A 23 -5.38 -6.32 1.24
CA THR A 23 -6.22 -6.69 0.09
C THR A 23 -5.35 -7.01 -1.13
N THR A 24 -4.34 -6.19 -1.43
CA THR A 24 -3.40 -6.44 -2.53
C THR A 24 -2.68 -7.78 -2.34
N MET A 25 -2.16 -8.04 -1.15
CA MET A 25 -1.47 -9.30 -0.84
C MET A 25 -2.40 -10.51 -0.93
N PHE A 26 -3.65 -10.40 -0.46
CA PHE A 26 -4.62 -11.48 -0.57
C PHE A 26 -4.98 -11.81 -2.02
N VAL A 27 -5.08 -10.79 -2.88
CA VAL A 27 -5.33 -11.01 -4.31
C VAL A 27 -4.13 -11.74 -4.94
N PHE A 28 -2.90 -11.31 -4.65
CA PHE A 28 -1.69 -12.00 -5.10
C PHE A 28 -1.61 -13.45 -4.62
N VAL A 29 -1.85 -13.71 -3.34
CA VAL A 29 -1.94 -15.08 -2.83
C VAL A 29 -3.00 -15.89 -3.58
N GLY A 30 -4.16 -15.29 -3.88
CA GLY A 30 -5.21 -15.94 -4.67
C GLY A 30 -4.78 -16.24 -6.11
N VAL A 31 -4.09 -15.32 -6.77
CA VAL A 31 -3.53 -15.51 -8.12
C VAL A 31 -2.49 -16.63 -8.10
N ALA A 32 -1.53 -16.60 -7.17
CA ALA A 32 -0.53 -17.65 -7.01
C ALA A 32 -1.17 -19.03 -6.79
N VAL A 33 -2.19 -19.13 -5.93
CA VAL A 33 -2.94 -20.39 -5.72
C VAL A 33 -3.60 -20.86 -7.02
N MET A 34 -4.18 -19.96 -7.81
CA MET A 34 -4.81 -20.31 -9.08
C MET A 34 -3.79 -20.71 -10.16
N ILE A 35 -2.58 -20.18 -10.14
CA ILE A 35 -1.49 -20.59 -11.03
C ILE A 35 -1.00 -21.99 -10.65
N GLU A 36 -0.67 -22.20 -9.37
CA GLU A 36 -0.02 -23.44 -8.90
C GLU A 36 -0.96 -24.64 -8.82
N LEU A 37 -2.25 -24.41 -8.54
CA LEU A 37 -3.27 -25.47 -8.41
C LEU A 37 -4.21 -25.56 -9.62
N GLY A 38 -4.11 -24.61 -10.56
CA GLY A 38 -4.97 -24.54 -11.73
C GLY A 38 -4.54 -25.47 -12.86
N GLY A 39 -5.30 -25.45 -13.96
CA GLY A 39 -4.86 -26.05 -15.21
C GLY A 39 -3.71 -25.24 -15.79
N GLY A 40 -2.65 -25.91 -16.24
CA GLY A 40 -1.49 -25.24 -16.82
C GLY A 40 -1.83 -24.45 -18.09
N GLY A 41 -1.00 -23.44 -18.38
CA GLY A 41 -1.10 -22.61 -19.57
C GLY A 41 -1.57 -21.18 -19.29
N TYR A 42 -1.44 -20.34 -20.31
CA TYR A 42 -1.74 -18.92 -20.23
C TYR A 42 -3.20 -18.65 -19.83
N SER A 43 -3.38 -17.70 -18.91
CA SER A 43 -4.68 -17.21 -18.48
C SER A 43 -4.76 -15.69 -18.59
N ALA A 44 -5.50 -15.20 -19.60
CA ALA A 44 -5.76 -13.77 -19.78
C ALA A 44 -6.46 -13.14 -18.56
N PRO A 45 -7.45 -13.79 -17.92
CA PRO A 45 -8.07 -13.24 -16.71
C PRO A 45 -7.08 -13.08 -15.54
N LEU A 46 -6.22 -14.07 -15.29
CA LEU A 46 -5.21 -13.98 -14.23
C LEU A 46 -4.17 -12.90 -14.53
N THR A 47 -3.77 -12.76 -15.80
CA THR A 47 -2.88 -11.69 -16.25
C THR A 47 -3.44 -10.31 -15.92
N MET A 48 -4.70 -10.06 -16.29
CA MET A 48 -5.36 -8.79 -16.01
C MET A 48 -5.57 -8.56 -14.52
N LEU A 49 -5.84 -9.63 -13.75
CA LEU A 49 -5.98 -9.54 -12.30
C LEU A 49 -4.66 -9.17 -11.62
N ALA A 50 -3.53 -9.78 -12.01
CA ALA A 50 -2.20 -9.46 -11.49
C ALA A 50 -1.82 -8.00 -11.79
N ILE A 51 -2.06 -7.52 -13.02
CA ILE A 51 -1.83 -6.12 -13.41
C ILE A 51 -2.73 -5.18 -12.58
N GLY A 52 -4.01 -5.50 -12.47
CA GLY A 52 -4.98 -4.70 -11.72
C GLY A 52 -4.65 -4.61 -10.24
N ALA A 53 -4.28 -5.73 -9.61
CA ALA A 53 -3.85 -5.79 -8.21
C ALA A 53 -2.58 -4.97 -7.98
N THR A 54 -1.61 -5.08 -8.89
CA THR A 54 -0.37 -4.29 -8.84
C THR A 54 -0.67 -2.80 -8.91
N ALA A 55 -1.45 -2.38 -9.91
CA ALA A 55 -1.84 -0.99 -10.08
C ALA A 55 -2.62 -0.45 -8.86
N TYR A 56 -3.56 -1.25 -8.34
CA TYR A 56 -4.32 -0.91 -7.14
C TYR A 56 -3.40 -0.71 -5.93
N GLY A 57 -2.52 -1.67 -5.62
CA GLY A 57 -1.63 -1.58 -4.47
C GLY A 57 -0.67 -0.39 -4.54
N VAL A 58 -0.11 -0.12 -5.72
CA VAL A 58 0.81 1.01 -5.95
C VAL A 58 0.07 2.36 -5.85
N LEU A 59 -1.04 2.52 -6.57
CA LEU A 59 -1.72 3.82 -6.69
C LEU A 59 -2.52 4.14 -5.43
N ALA A 60 -3.35 3.20 -4.95
CA ALA A 60 -4.17 3.43 -3.76
C ALA A 60 -3.29 3.49 -2.50
N GLY A 61 -2.28 2.62 -2.39
CA GLY A 61 -1.34 2.64 -1.28
C GLY A 61 -0.51 3.92 -1.26
N GLY A 62 -0.03 4.34 -2.42
CA GLY A 62 0.71 5.60 -2.58
C GLY A 62 -0.13 6.82 -2.18
N SER A 63 -1.39 6.88 -2.64
CA SER A 63 -2.32 7.96 -2.29
C SER A 63 -2.58 8.06 -0.79
N ALA A 64 -2.77 6.92 -0.10
CA ALA A 64 -2.94 6.90 1.36
C ALA A 64 -1.70 7.42 2.11
N LEU A 65 -0.49 7.11 1.62
CA LEU A 65 0.77 7.59 2.20
C LEU A 65 1.03 9.08 1.90
N ASP A 66 0.59 9.57 0.74
CA ASP A 66 0.64 11.01 0.41
C ASP A 66 -0.28 11.81 1.35
N ASP A 67 -1.49 11.32 1.60
CA ASP A 67 -2.42 11.90 2.58
C ASP A 67 -1.81 11.92 4.00
N MET A 68 -1.11 10.86 4.40
CA MET A 68 -0.40 10.82 5.68
C MET A 68 0.74 11.83 5.75
N THR A 69 1.45 12.04 4.63
CA THR A 69 2.52 13.03 4.53
C THR A 69 1.96 14.44 4.68
N ALA A 70 0.87 14.75 4.00
CA ALA A 70 0.18 16.04 4.13
C ALA A 70 -0.30 16.28 5.57
N LEU A 71 -0.93 15.27 6.21
CA LEU A 71 -1.39 15.38 7.60
C LEU A 71 -0.25 15.57 8.61
N ARG A 72 0.91 14.95 8.35
CA ARG A 72 2.12 15.12 9.16
C ARG A 72 2.68 16.54 9.00
N ASP A 73 2.70 17.05 7.78
CA ASP A 73 3.26 18.37 7.47
C ASP A 73 2.34 19.50 8.00
N ASP A 74 1.03 19.24 8.15
CA ASP A 74 0.03 20.14 8.76
C ASP A 74 -0.08 20.03 10.30
N MET A 75 0.88 19.37 10.97
CA MET A 75 0.94 19.32 12.44
C MET A 75 1.24 20.70 13.03
N ASP A 76 0.49 21.10 14.05
CA ASP A 76 0.79 22.32 14.82
C ASP A 76 2.03 22.16 15.72
N GLU A 77 2.63 23.28 16.10
CA GLU A 77 3.87 23.31 16.90
C GLU A 77 3.71 22.60 18.26
N ALA A 78 2.54 22.73 18.89
CA ALA A 78 2.26 22.08 20.16
C ALA A 78 2.30 20.55 20.04
N THR A 79 1.71 19.99 18.98
CA THR A 79 1.75 18.54 18.69
C THR A 79 3.16 18.11 18.27
N ALA A 80 3.83 18.91 17.44
CA ALA A 80 5.20 18.64 16.97
C ALA A 80 6.22 18.58 18.13
N ALA A 81 6.01 19.36 19.18
CA ALA A 81 6.87 19.37 20.37
C ALA A 81 6.76 18.09 21.24
N THR A 82 5.66 17.34 21.12
CA THR A 82 5.46 16.08 21.86
C THR A 82 6.40 14.98 21.36
N ASN A 83 6.62 13.95 22.19
CA ASN A 83 7.39 12.76 21.76
C ASN A 83 6.72 12.03 20.59
N TYR A 84 5.39 12.05 20.53
CA TYR A 84 4.64 11.51 19.40
C TYR A 84 4.95 12.30 18.12
N GLY A 85 4.83 13.62 18.16
CA GLY A 85 5.09 14.48 17.01
C GLY A 85 6.52 14.34 16.48
N LYS A 86 7.52 14.32 17.37
CA LYS A 86 8.92 14.05 17.01
C LYS A 86 9.11 12.72 16.30
N THR A 87 8.46 11.67 16.80
CA THR A 87 8.54 10.33 16.20
C THR A 87 7.83 10.27 14.85
N ALA A 88 6.66 10.90 14.73
CA ALA A 88 5.90 10.97 13.48
C ALA A 88 6.67 11.72 12.40
N SER A 89 7.29 12.86 12.73
CA SER A 89 8.13 13.65 11.82
C SER A 89 9.41 12.92 11.41
N ALA A 90 9.97 12.06 12.27
CA ALA A 90 11.15 11.27 11.95
C ALA A 90 10.88 10.11 10.96
N ARG A 91 9.61 9.76 10.69
CA ARG A 91 9.28 8.69 9.75
C ARG A 91 9.48 9.14 8.30
N ASN A 92 10.24 8.36 7.55
CA ASN A 92 10.44 8.56 6.12
C ASN A 92 9.30 7.90 5.32
N ILE A 93 8.11 8.52 5.35
CA ILE A 93 6.93 8.09 4.60
C ILE A 93 7.20 8.01 3.08
N PRO A 94 7.92 8.96 2.45
CA PRO A 94 8.28 8.86 1.03
C PRO A 94 9.10 7.60 0.69
N MET A 95 10.07 7.24 1.54
CA MET A 95 10.85 6.01 1.36
C MET A 95 9.98 4.76 1.51
N LEU A 96 9.07 4.74 2.50
CA LEU A 96 8.10 3.65 2.64
C LEU A 96 7.25 3.50 1.38
N LYS A 97 6.70 4.61 0.85
CA LYS A 97 5.93 4.61 -0.39
C LYS A 97 6.70 3.99 -1.56
N ASN A 98 7.95 4.41 -1.75
CA ASN A 98 8.79 3.89 -2.83
C ASN A 98 9.10 2.40 -2.67
N ILE A 99 9.48 1.97 -1.46
CA ILE A 99 9.78 0.55 -1.19
C ILE A 99 8.53 -0.30 -1.40
N SER A 100 7.38 0.11 -0.87
CA SER A 100 6.13 -0.61 -1.01
C SER A 100 5.70 -0.71 -2.47
N ALA A 101 5.83 0.37 -3.24
CA ALA A 101 5.53 0.35 -4.68
C ALA A 101 6.44 -0.62 -5.44
N VAL A 102 7.75 -0.63 -5.13
CA VAL A 102 8.72 -1.56 -5.73
C VAL A 102 8.35 -3.00 -5.40
N LEU A 103 8.10 -3.31 -4.12
CA LEU A 103 7.77 -4.69 -3.69
C LEU A 103 6.48 -5.19 -4.32
N VAL A 104 5.42 -4.37 -4.33
CA VAL A 104 4.14 -4.73 -4.98
C VAL A 104 4.33 -4.97 -6.48
N THR A 105 5.12 -4.12 -7.15
CA THR A 105 5.44 -4.29 -8.57
C THR A 105 6.23 -5.57 -8.84
N LEU A 106 7.22 -5.89 -8.00
CA LEU A 106 8.01 -7.11 -8.14
C LEU A 106 7.16 -8.37 -7.95
N ILE A 107 6.20 -8.37 -7.02
CA ILE A 107 5.26 -9.48 -6.84
C ILE A 107 4.40 -9.64 -8.10
N GLY A 108 3.80 -8.55 -8.59
CA GLY A 108 3.01 -8.57 -9.82
C GLY A 108 3.79 -9.08 -11.03
N LEU A 109 5.05 -8.66 -11.20
CA LEU A 109 5.93 -9.16 -12.26
C LEU A 109 6.25 -10.64 -12.11
N ALA A 110 6.45 -11.12 -10.88
CA ALA A 110 6.68 -12.54 -10.61
C ALA A 110 5.46 -13.40 -10.97
N GLU A 111 4.25 -12.94 -10.64
CA GLU A 111 3.02 -13.63 -11.02
C GLU A 111 2.80 -13.62 -12.53
N LEU A 112 3.03 -12.47 -13.17
CA LEU A 112 2.94 -12.39 -14.63
C LEU A 112 3.89 -13.38 -15.28
N TYR A 113 5.14 -13.42 -14.84
CA TYR A 113 6.11 -14.41 -15.32
C TYR A 113 5.60 -15.84 -15.14
N ALA A 114 5.06 -16.18 -13.96
CA ALA A 114 4.51 -17.51 -13.68
C ALA A 114 3.26 -17.85 -14.52
N ILE A 115 2.48 -16.87 -14.99
CA ILE A 115 1.34 -17.11 -15.89
C ILE A 115 1.79 -17.42 -17.32
N PHE A 116 2.94 -16.88 -17.75
CA PHE A 116 3.44 -17.02 -19.13
C PHE A 116 4.38 -18.22 -19.33
N VAL A 117 4.84 -18.85 -18.24
CA VAL A 117 5.76 -20.00 -18.24
C VAL A 117 5.01 -21.28 -17.91
#